data_AF-A0A3D5HZ71-F1
#
_entry.id   AF-A0A3D5HZ71-F1
#
_cell.length_a   1.000
_cell.length_b   1.000
_cell.length_c   1.000
_cell.angle_alpha   90.00
_cell.angle_beta   90.00
_cell.angle_gamma   90.00
#
_symmetry.space_group_name_H-M   'P 1'
#
loop_
_entity.id
_entity.type
_entity.pdbx_description
1 polymer ?
#
loop_
_entity_poly.entity_id
_entity_poly.type
_entity_poly.pdbx_seq_one_letter_code
_entity_poly.pdbx_strand_id
1 'polypeptide(L)'
;MASPKETGGFGANNAPAVKPAPKQAKPKTTQTIPPVVANRMARRVAICAAIPTALGMASFLVSYWLVSRQIIDVPPALTLLVSGGFFLLGLLGLSYGLFSSSWLEAPGSFLGFEQIGVNIQRLRNGAVARRSEQP
;
A
#
# COMPACT_ATOMS: atom_id res chain seq x y z
N MET A 1 29.89 -47.36 -42.08
CA MET A 1 29.60 -46.49 -40.91
C MET A 1 28.16 -46.03 -41.05
N ALA A 2 27.28 -46.53 -40.18
CA ALA A 2 25.85 -46.32 -40.24
C ALA A 2 25.47 -44.95 -39.65
N SER A 3 24.61 -44.20 -40.36
CA SER A 3 23.91 -43.03 -39.84
C SER A 3 22.80 -43.45 -38.88
N PRO A 4 22.66 -42.82 -37.70
CA PRO A 4 21.43 -42.92 -36.93
C PRO A 4 20.33 -42.04 -37.50
N LYS A 5 19.12 -42.52 -37.29
CA LYS A 5 17.84 -42.14 -37.84
C LYS A 5 16.98 -41.62 -36.67
N GLU A 6 15.89 -40.90 -37.00
CA GLU A 6 14.69 -40.71 -36.18
C GLU A 6 14.81 -39.57 -35.13
N THR A 7 13.80 -38.76 -34.79
CA THR A 7 12.35 -38.92 -34.84
C THR A 7 11.67 -37.56 -34.60
N GLY A 8 10.41 -37.44 -34.97
CA GLY A 8 9.64 -36.20 -35.00
C GLY A 8 9.25 -35.57 -33.66
N GLY A 9 8.63 -34.40 -33.77
CA GLY A 9 8.07 -33.63 -32.66
C GLY A 9 7.06 -32.62 -33.18
N PHE A 10 5.81 -33.05 -33.24
CA PHE A 10 4.61 -32.28 -33.52
C PHE A 10 4.32 -31.28 -32.38
N GLY A 11 3.72 -30.13 -32.71
CA GLY A 11 2.72 -29.52 -31.84
C GLY A 11 3.17 -28.43 -30.86
N ALA A 12 2.87 -27.19 -31.25
CA ALA A 12 2.15 -26.18 -30.47
C ALA A 12 2.52 -25.97 -29.00
N ASN A 13 2.97 -24.75 -28.69
CA ASN A 13 2.58 -24.06 -27.44
C ASN A 13 2.50 -22.55 -27.68
N ASN A 14 1.34 -22.09 -28.18
CA ASN A 14 0.85 -20.74 -27.95
C ASN A 14 0.47 -20.65 -26.47
N ALA A 15 1.38 -20.12 -25.63
CA ALA A 15 1.04 -19.70 -24.28
C ALA A 15 0.73 -18.19 -24.30
N PRO A 16 -0.42 -17.72 -23.77
CA PRO A 16 -0.80 -16.33 -23.80
C PRO A 16 0.18 -15.49 -22.95
N ALA A 17 0.58 -14.35 -23.47
CA ALA A 17 1.40 -13.37 -22.77
C ALA A 17 0.75 -13.02 -21.42
N VAL A 18 1.37 -13.49 -20.33
CA VAL A 18 1.04 -13.04 -18.97
C VAL A 18 1.36 -11.56 -18.92
N LYS A 19 0.30 -10.73 -18.95
CA LYS A 19 0.41 -9.30 -18.69
C LYS A 19 1.06 -9.14 -17.31
N PRO A 20 2.25 -8.52 -17.19
CA PRO A 20 2.88 -8.36 -15.90
C PRO A 20 1.95 -7.53 -15.00
N ALA A 21 1.65 -8.07 -13.82
CA ALA A 21 0.93 -7.39 -12.76
C ALA A 21 1.53 -5.98 -12.54
N PRO A 22 0.73 -4.96 -12.19
CA PRO A 22 1.21 -3.59 -12.07
C PRO A 22 2.40 -3.56 -11.10
N LYS A 23 3.57 -3.22 -11.63
CA LYS A 23 4.80 -3.01 -10.87
C LYS A 23 4.48 -1.98 -9.80
N GLN A 24 4.42 -2.45 -8.55
CA GLN A 24 4.40 -1.59 -7.38
C GLN A 24 5.56 -0.61 -7.53
N ALA A 25 5.23 0.67 -7.72
CA ALA A 25 6.20 1.73 -7.88
C ALA A 25 6.97 1.85 -6.56
N LYS A 26 8.14 1.20 -6.50
CA LYS A 26 9.09 1.39 -5.40
C LYS A 26 9.51 2.87 -5.44
N PRO A 27 9.19 3.68 -4.42
CA PRO A 27 9.66 5.06 -4.40
C PRO A 27 11.18 5.01 -4.28
N LYS A 28 11.87 5.57 -5.27
CA LYS A 28 13.32 5.75 -5.26
C LYS A 28 13.64 6.86 -4.24
N THR A 29 14.02 6.49 -3.02
CA THR A 29 14.64 7.44 -2.08
C THR A 29 16.03 6.94 -1.70
N THR A 30 17.01 7.66 -2.23
CA THR A 30 18.45 7.48 -2.05
C THR A 30 18.87 7.78 -0.60
N GLN A 31 18.93 6.74 0.22
CA GLN A 31 19.80 6.53 1.38
C GLN A 31 19.41 5.15 1.91
N THR A 32 20.36 4.27 2.14
CA THR A 32 20.11 2.85 2.48
C THR A 32 19.35 2.74 3.79
N ILE A 33 18.02 2.82 3.74
CA ILE A 33 17.13 2.59 4.87
C ILE A 33 17.35 1.13 5.28
N PRO A 34 17.76 0.84 6.52
CA PRO A 34 17.93 -0.53 6.98
C PRO A 34 16.65 -1.34 6.72
N PRO A 35 16.75 -2.56 6.17
CA PRO A 35 15.58 -3.33 5.71
C PRO A 35 14.59 -3.60 6.85
N VAL A 36 15.07 -3.70 8.09
CA VAL A 36 14.24 -3.86 9.29
C VAL A 36 13.30 -2.67 9.54
N VAL A 37 13.75 -1.44 9.25
CA VAL A 37 12.97 -0.22 9.39
C VAL A 37 11.95 -0.11 8.26
N ALA A 38 12.39 -0.36 7.02
CA ALA A 38 11.52 -0.40 5.85
C ALA A 38 10.37 -1.41 6.03
N ASN A 39 10.66 -2.60 6.59
CA ASN A 39 9.65 -3.62 6.87
C ASN A 39 8.63 -3.16 7.93
N ARG A 40 9.09 -2.48 9.00
CA ARG A 40 8.20 -1.92 10.03
C ARG A 40 7.33 -0.78 9.49
N MET A 41 7.90 0.09 8.68
CA MET A 41 7.20 1.19 7.99
C MET A 41 6.15 0.63 7.03
N ALA A 42 6.53 -0.31 6.16
CA ALA A 42 5.61 -0.96 5.24
C ALA A 42 4.47 -1.67 5.98
N ARG A 43 4.75 -2.35 7.11
CA ARG A 43 3.71 -3.01 7.92
C ARG A 43 2.71 -2.01 8.50
N ARG A 44 3.15 -0.87 9.02
CA ARG A 44 2.24 0.16 9.58
C ARG A 44 1.38 0.79 8.49
N VAL A 45 1.97 1.14 7.35
CA VAL A 45 1.26 1.65 6.17
C VAL A 45 0.24 0.62 5.69
N ALA A 46 0.65 -0.65 5.58
CA ALA A 46 -0.23 -1.73 5.13
C ALA A 46 -1.42 -1.92 6.08
N ILE A 47 -1.20 -1.98 7.39
CA ILE A 47 -2.28 -2.16 8.37
C ILE A 47 -3.24 -0.96 8.36
N CYS A 48 -2.69 0.27 8.40
CA CYS A 48 -3.50 1.49 8.47
C CYS A 48 -4.28 1.76 7.18
N ALA A 49 -3.84 1.24 6.04
CA ALA A 49 -4.56 1.36 4.78
C ALA A 49 -5.51 0.17 4.54
N ALA A 50 -5.05 -1.05 4.81
CA ALA A 50 -5.78 -2.26 4.50
C ALA A 50 -7.01 -2.45 5.40
N ILE A 51 -6.90 -2.16 6.70
CA ILE A 51 -8.04 -2.31 7.62
C ILE A 51 -9.20 -1.39 7.21
N PRO A 52 -9.01 -0.06 7.06
CA PRO A 52 -10.09 0.80 6.62
C PRO A 52 -10.58 0.45 5.22
N THR A 53 -9.70 0.09 4.28
CA THR A 53 -10.14 -0.34 2.93
C THR A 53 -11.03 -1.58 3.00
N ALA A 54 -10.65 -2.58 3.79
CA ALA A 54 -11.45 -3.78 3.99
C ALA A 54 -12.81 -3.46 4.64
N LEU A 55 -12.84 -2.56 5.63
CA LEU A 55 -14.08 -2.09 6.24
C LEU A 55 -14.96 -1.31 5.25
N GLY A 56 -14.37 -0.48 4.40
CA GLY A 56 -15.05 0.23 3.32
C GLY A 56 -15.70 -0.74 2.34
N MET A 57 -14.98 -1.78 1.91
CA MET A 57 -15.53 -2.83 1.06
C MET A 57 -16.61 -3.66 1.76
N ALA A 58 -16.38 -4.03 3.02
CA ALA A 58 -17.33 -4.80 3.82
C ALA A 58 -18.64 -4.05 4.05
N SER A 59 -18.61 -2.71 4.12
CA SER A 59 -19.82 -1.91 4.31
C SER A 59 -20.85 -2.10 3.19
N PHE A 60 -20.40 -2.34 1.95
CA PHE A 60 -21.29 -2.67 0.84
C PHE A 60 -21.91 -4.06 0.99
N LEU A 61 -21.12 -5.05 1.39
CA LEU A 61 -21.60 -6.42 1.64
C LEU A 61 -22.63 -6.44 2.77
N VAL A 62 -22.36 -5.72 3.86
CA VAL A 62 -23.27 -5.59 5.00
C VAL A 62 -24.55 -4.86 4.58
N SER A 63 -24.45 -3.74 3.87
CA SER A 63 -25.61 -3.01 3.35
C SER A 63 -26.48 -3.88 2.45
N TYR A 64 -25.88 -4.64 1.54
CA TYR A 64 -26.59 -5.57 0.67
C TYR A 64 -27.32 -6.66 1.48
N TRP A 65 -26.65 -7.24 2.46
CA TRP A 65 -27.23 -8.29 3.30
C TRP A 65 -28.39 -7.77 4.16
N LEU A 66 -28.27 -6.58 4.76
CA LEU A 66 -29.34 -5.92 5.53
C LEU A 66 -30.59 -5.68 4.69
N VAL A 67 -30.42 -5.08 3.51
CA VAL A 67 -31.52 -4.75 2.59
C VAL A 67 -32.17 -6.02 2.04
N SER A 68 -31.37 -7.03 1.67
CA SER A 68 -31.88 -8.31 1.14
C SER A 68 -32.73 -9.09 2.14
N ARG A 69 -32.49 -8.91 3.43
CA ARG A 69 -33.25 -9.55 4.52
C ARG A 69 -34.43 -8.70 5.00
N GLN A 70 -34.67 -7.53 4.42
CA GLN A 70 -35.74 -6.60 4.80
C GLN A 70 -35.72 -6.26 6.31
N ILE A 71 -34.53 -6.26 6.92
CA ILE A 71 -34.38 -5.97 8.36
C ILE A 71 -34.46 -4.45 8.58
N ILE A 72 -33.74 -3.70 7.74
CA ILE A 72 -33.65 -2.24 7.77
C ILE A 72 -33.50 -1.76 6.32
N ASP A 73 -34.29 -0.75 5.94
CA ASP A 73 -34.07 -0.02 4.68
C ASP A 73 -32.87 0.92 4.84
N VAL A 74 -31.72 0.49 4.32
CA VAL A 74 -30.48 1.27 4.35
C VAL A 74 -30.46 2.20 3.13
N PRO A 75 -30.50 3.53 3.32
CA PRO A 75 -30.41 4.46 2.20
C PRO A 75 -29.05 4.32 1.50
N PRO A 76 -28.98 4.30 0.15
CA PRO A 76 -27.72 4.17 -0.57
C PRO A 76 -26.68 5.24 -0.20
N ALA A 77 -27.14 6.46 0.10
CA ALA A 77 -26.29 7.56 0.55
C ALA A 77 -25.54 7.23 1.86
N LEU A 78 -26.19 6.51 2.79
CA LEU A 78 -25.56 6.13 4.06
C LEU A 78 -24.43 5.14 3.83
N THR A 79 -24.65 4.11 3.00
CA THR A 79 -23.62 3.13 2.63
C THR A 79 -22.44 3.81 1.93
N LEU A 80 -22.72 4.80 1.08
CA LEU A 80 -21.69 5.58 0.40
C LEU A 80 -20.88 6.45 1.37
N LEU A 81 -21.53 7.07 2.34
CA LEU A 81 -20.85 7.86 3.37
C LEU A 81 -19.99 6.98 4.29
N VAL A 82 -20.49 5.83 4.72
CA VAL A 82 -19.74 4.90 5.57
C VAL A 82 -18.52 4.34 4.85
N SER A 83 -18.71 3.83 3.62
CA SER A 83 -17.59 3.35 2.79
C SER A 83 -16.59 4.47 2.49
N GLY A 84 -17.08 5.64 2.06
CA GLY A 84 -16.28 6.83 1.80
C GLY A 84 -15.46 7.26 3.02
N GLY A 85 -16.08 7.27 4.20
CA GLY A 85 -15.39 7.55 5.46
C GLY A 85 -14.25 6.58 5.74
N PHE A 86 -14.46 5.28 5.54
CA PHE A 86 -13.40 4.29 5.68
C PHE A 86 -12.29 4.43 4.64
N PHE A 87 -12.62 4.76 3.39
CA PHE A 87 -11.61 5.05 2.37
C PHE A 87 -10.78 6.29 2.71
N LEU A 88 -11.41 7.36 3.20
CA LEU A 88 -10.72 8.55 3.69
C LEU A 88 -9.82 8.23 4.89
N LEU A 89 -10.29 7.43 5.83
CA LEU A 89 -9.47 6.92 6.94
C LEU A 89 -8.28 6.10 6.43
N GLY A 90 -8.46 5.29 5.39
CA GLY A 90 -7.36 4.57 4.74
C GLY A 90 -6.32 5.51 4.12
N LEU A 91 -6.77 6.59 3.47
CA LEU A 91 -5.88 7.62 2.90
C LEU A 91 -5.11 8.39 3.98
N LEU A 92 -5.78 8.73 5.09
CA LEU A 92 -5.13 9.30 6.26
C LEU A 92 -4.15 8.32 6.91
N GLY A 93 -4.51 7.03 6.97
CA GLY A 93 -3.68 5.94 7.45
C GLY A 93 -2.41 5.74 6.62
N LEU A 94 -2.50 5.89 5.29
CA LEU A 94 -1.34 5.92 4.39
C LEU A 94 -0.40 7.08 4.73
N SER A 95 -0.96 8.28 4.91
CA SER A 95 -0.19 9.48 5.28
C SER A 95 0.48 9.29 6.64
N TYR A 96 -0.27 8.82 7.64
CA TYR A 96 0.25 8.53 8.97
C TYR A 96 1.36 7.48 8.97
N GLY A 97 1.16 6.36 8.26
CA GLY A 97 2.15 5.28 8.19
C GLY A 97 3.48 5.73 7.58
N LEU A 98 3.45 6.68 6.64
CA LEU A 98 4.64 7.23 6.00
C LEU A 98 5.41 8.20 6.92
N PHE A 99 4.72 9.06 7.67
CA PHE A 99 5.37 10.04 8.55
C PHE A 99 5.71 9.49 9.95
N SER A 100 4.99 8.48 10.43
CA SER A 100 5.12 7.95 11.78
C SER A 100 6.28 6.94 11.97
N SER A 101 6.99 6.56 10.92
CA SER A 101 8.17 5.69 11.05
C SER A 101 9.44 6.48 11.40
N SER A 102 10.17 6.06 12.45
CA SER A 102 11.56 6.49 12.63
C SER A 102 12.43 6.08 11.46
N TRP A 103 13.25 7.01 10.98
CA TRP A 103 14.35 6.77 10.04
C TRP A 103 15.65 6.30 10.73
N LEU A 104 15.58 5.96 12.02
CA LEU A 104 16.71 5.54 12.85
C LEU A 104 16.54 4.07 13.26
N GLU A 105 17.65 3.33 13.42
CA GLU A 105 17.65 1.91 13.83
C GLU A 105 16.97 1.65 15.18
N ALA A 106 16.94 2.65 16.08
CA ALA A 106 16.35 2.51 17.39
C ALA A 106 14.87 2.06 17.32
N PRO A 107 14.43 1.09 18.14
CA PRO A 107 13.06 0.64 18.17
C PRO A 107 12.16 1.80 18.58
N GLY A 108 11.45 2.37 17.60
CA GLY A 108 10.42 3.36 17.86
C GLY A 108 9.21 2.75 18.56
N SER A 109 8.47 3.58 19.29
CA SER A 109 7.20 3.23 19.94
C SER A 109 6.23 2.51 18.98
N PHE A 110 5.36 1.65 19.51
CA PHE A 110 4.47 0.75 18.77
C PHE A 110 3.65 1.47 17.67
N LEU A 111 3.15 2.67 17.97
CA LEU A 111 2.47 3.54 16.99
C LEU A 111 3.42 4.52 16.29
N GLY A 112 4.43 5.06 16.97
CA GLY A 112 5.46 5.92 16.35
C GLY A 112 5.15 7.42 16.35
N PHE A 113 4.26 7.89 17.22
CA PHE A 113 3.90 9.31 17.33
C PHE A 113 5.09 10.23 17.64
N GLU A 114 6.05 9.75 18.45
CA GLU A 114 7.27 10.48 18.84
C GLU A 114 8.15 10.92 17.65
N GLN A 115 8.02 10.24 16.51
CA GLN A 115 8.92 10.42 15.36
C GLN A 115 8.34 11.34 14.29
N ILE A 116 7.04 11.66 14.37
CA ILE A 116 6.34 12.48 13.39
C ILE A 116 6.93 13.90 13.36
N GLY A 117 7.07 14.54 14.53
CA GLY A 117 7.58 15.91 14.62
C GLY A 117 9.02 16.04 14.12
N VAL A 118 9.90 15.11 14.54
CA VAL A 118 11.32 15.12 14.14
C VAL A 118 11.48 14.89 12.63
N ASN A 119 10.67 14.01 12.03
CA ASN A 119 10.68 13.75 10.59
C ASN A 119 10.23 14.97 9.78
N ILE A 120 9.17 15.66 10.22
CA ILE A 120 8.66 16.89 9.57
C ILE A 120 9.71 17.99 9.63
N GLN A 121 10.39 18.16 10.78
CA GLN A 121 11.43 19.18 10.93
C GLN A 121 12.65 18.90 10.04
N ARG A 122 13.07 17.64 9.87
CA ARG A 122 14.15 17.25 8.95
C ARG A 122 13.82 17.52 7.49
N LEU A 123 12.59 17.22 7.07
CA LEU A 123 12.08 17.56 5.74
C LEU A 123 12.13 19.06 5.48
N ARG A 124 11.67 19.87 6.44
CA ARG A 124 11.71 21.34 6.35
C ARG A 124 13.15 21.85 6.22
N ASN A 125 14.05 21.38 7.08
CA ASN A 125 15.44 21.83 7.08
C ASN A 125 16.18 21.43 5.79
N GLY A 126 15.92 20.22 5.26
CA GLY A 126 16.47 19.78 3.97
C GLY A 126 15.92 20.56 2.78
N ALA A 127 14.65 20.96 2.81
CA ALA A 127 14.04 21.79 1.77
C ALA A 127 14.62 23.21 1.74
N VAL A 128 14.88 23.80 2.91
CA VAL A 128 15.54 25.11 3.02
C VAL A 128 16.99 25.03 2.51
N ALA A 129 17.73 23.98 2.88
CA ALA A 129 19.12 23.80 2.44
C ALA A 129 19.26 23.68 0.90
N ARG A 130 18.33 22.98 0.24
CA ARG A 130 18.32 22.89 -1.24
C ARG A 130 17.97 24.20 -1.92
N ARG A 131 17.18 25.07 -1.26
CA ARG A 131 16.82 26.39 -1.77
C ARG A 131 17.99 27.38 -1.68
N SER A 132 18.89 27.19 -0.72
CA SER A 132 20.12 27.98 -0.61
C SER A 132 21.26 27.53 -1.54
N GLU A 133 21.13 26.36 -2.18
CA GLU A 133 22.13 25.82 -3.12
C GLU A 133 21.78 26.02 -4.61
N GLN A 134 20.61 26.58 -4.93
CA GLN A 134 20.26 26.99 -6.29
C GLN A 134 20.59 28.49 -6.47
N PRO A 135 21.55 28.86 -7.36
CA PRO A 135 21.90 30.25 -7.64
C PRO A 135 20.80 31.00 -8.40
#